data_AF-A0A0C2GGL9-F1
#
_entry.id   AF-A0A0C2GGL9-F1
#
_cell.length_a   1.000
_cell.length_b   1.000
_cell.length_c   1.000
_cell.angle_alpha   90.00
_cell.angle_beta   90.00
_cell.angle_gamma   90.00
#
_symmetry.space_group_name_H-M   'P 1'
#
loop_
_entity.id
_entity.type
_entity.pdbx_description
1 polymer ?
#
loop_
_entity_poly.entity_id
_entity_poly.type
_entity_poly.pdbx_seq_one_letter_code
_entity_poly.pdbx_strand_id
1 'polypeptide(L)'
;MAPVPATTDSSPSLYSIPPVLAMLAVIPFVYVGYRVFRYTKLKHFRLAPIRTLFALLHSIAIYLIAPFFYSPDLTRYINRWTVVTGGTDGIGKAYTIELARRGLRKFVLIGRNQEKLSDVKTLLELSFGCRVKTYLFDFAKDDFEQLREYISNIDVGFVVNSVGVGRENLERYGDNPAADRQILKINGLGAAEFLSIVLPAMEKAGGGQIVVLSSSQGYRPIPLLAAYSASKAVMSFLCEAIDREYKTISVQCLTPALIATKMVYYTKGGLFVVTPEQFAKQAVNTIGLTSKTSGCFNHEIQVRDRSFIFFYLFMYCMCSIYVLYVLQTSTRNRHGTCRSTVKKKHH
;
A
#
# COMPACT_ATOMS: atom_id res chain seq x y z
N MET A 1 62.12 51.73 52.17
CA MET A 1 60.95 50.87 52.45
C MET A 1 60.19 50.75 51.15
N ALA A 2 59.86 49.64 50.51
CA ALA A 2 60.24 48.22 50.48
C ALA A 2 59.65 47.73 49.12
N PRO A 3 60.20 46.71 48.44
CA PRO A 3 59.65 46.29 47.16
C PRO A 3 58.31 45.55 47.34
N VAL A 4 57.31 45.88 46.50
CA VAL A 4 56.02 45.17 46.41
C VAL A 4 56.22 43.93 45.52
N PRO A 5 55.70 42.73 45.89
CA PRO A 5 56.03 41.48 45.20
C PRO A 5 55.27 41.35 43.86
N ALA A 6 55.92 40.67 42.92
CA ALA A 6 55.37 40.31 41.62
C ALA A 6 54.11 39.44 41.76
N THR A 7 52.99 39.92 41.22
CA THR A 7 51.80 39.11 41.00
C THR A 7 52.05 38.19 39.80
N THR A 8 52.08 36.89 40.06
CA THR A 8 52.12 35.83 39.05
C THR A 8 50.89 35.92 38.15
N ASP A 9 51.12 36.22 36.88
CA ASP A 9 50.11 36.27 35.83
C ASP A 9 49.73 34.83 35.42
N SER A 10 48.80 34.22 36.15
CA SER A 10 48.19 32.96 35.76
C SER A 10 47.10 33.22 34.72
N SER A 11 47.50 33.30 33.45
CA SER A 11 46.55 33.20 32.34
C SER A 11 45.80 31.86 32.46
N PRO A 12 44.44 31.85 32.49
CA PRO A 12 43.71 30.60 32.48
C PRO A 12 43.89 29.99 31.10
N SER A 13 44.54 28.82 31.07
CA SER A 13 44.63 27.95 29.89
C SER A 13 43.27 27.86 29.23
N LEU A 14 43.20 28.30 27.98
CA LEU A 14 42.03 28.17 27.12
C LEU A 14 41.50 26.73 27.26
N TYR A 15 40.32 26.58 27.86
CA TYR A 15 39.65 25.32 28.09
C TYR A 15 39.75 24.45 26.83
N SER A 16 40.55 23.38 26.91
CA SER A 16 40.58 22.33 25.90
C SER A 16 39.19 21.68 25.88
N ILE A 17 38.33 22.14 24.97
CA ILE A 17 36.99 21.60 24.76
C ILE A 17 37.16 20.08 24.57
N PRO A 18 36.55 19.24 25.42
CA PRO A 18 36.66 17.79 25.28
C PRO A 18 36.29 17.39 23.84
N PRO A 19 37.03 16.48 23.19
CA PRO A 19 36.78 16.09 21.79
C PRO A 19 35.33 15.71 21.49
N VAL A 20 34.62 15.22 22.50
CA VAL A 20 33.18 14.87 22.46
C VAL A 20 32.29 16.10 22.29
N LEU A 21 32.56 17.21 22.97
CA LEU A 21 31.80 18.47 22.85
C LEU A 21 32.03 19.14 21.49
N ALA A 22 33.25 19.05 20.95
CA ALA A 22 33.55 19.48 19.59
C ALA A 22 32.81 18.63 18.54
N MET A 23 32.75 17.30 18.71
CA MET A 23 31.95 16.42 17.84
C MET A 23 30.44 16.72 17.91
N LEU A 24 29.89 16.91 19.12
CA LEU A 24 28.48 17.26 19.31
C LEU A 24 28.10 18.61 18.68
N ALA A 25 29.04 19.55 18.57
CA ALA A 25 28.84 20.81 17.86
C ALA A 25 28.85 20.64 16.32
N VAL A 26 29.59 19.68 15.77
CA VAL A 26 29.70 19.42 14.33
C VAL A 26 28.56 18.56 13.79
N ILE A 27 28.01 17.64 14.59
CA ILE A 27 26.91 16.74 14.20
C ILE A 27 25.68 17.51 13.67
N PRO A 28 25.20 18.61 14.27
CA PRO A 28 24.12 19.41 13.72
C PRO A 28 24.44 20.01 12.36
N PHE A 29 25.67 20.48 12.11
CA PHE A 29 26.05 21.05 10.81
C PHE A 29 26.23 19.99 9.73
N VAL A 30 26.76 18.82 10.07
CA VAL A 30 26.83 17.67 9.14
C VAL A 30 25.42 17.13 8.88
N TYR A 31 24.55 17.08 9.89
CA TYR A 31 23.16 16.65 9.74
C TYR A 31 22.35 17.68 8.95
N VAL A 32 22.51 18.98 9.19
CA VAL A 32 21.87 20.05 8.43
C VAL A 32 22.43 20.07 7.01
N GLY A 33 23.74 19.95 6.81
CA GLY A 33 24.36 19.83 5.49
C GLY A 33 23.88 18.61 4.72
N TYR A 34 23.77 17.45 5.37
CA TYR A 34 23.17 16.23 4.82
C TYR A 34 21.68 16.44 4.51
N ARG A 35 20.91 17.05 5.42
CA ARG A 35 19.46 17.31 5.23
C ARG A 35 19.22 18.31 4.13
N VAL A 36 20.00 19.39 4.07
CA VAL A 36 20.00 20.41 3.01
C VAL A 36 20.40 19.74 1.71
N PHE A 37 21.50 18.99 1.62
CA PHE A 37 21.88 18.26 0.41
C PHE A 37 20.80 17.24 -0.03
N ARG A 38 20.10 16.59 0.92
CA ARG A 38 18.98 15.69 0.66
C ARG A 38 17.70 16.43 0.23
N TYR A 39 17.49 17.67 0.70
CA TYR A 39 16.35 18.54 0.36
C TYR A 39 16.57 19.31 -0.95
N THR A 40 17.77 19.85 -1.15
CA THR A 40 18.27 20.46 -2.38
C THR A 40 18.51 19.33 -3.37
N LYS A 41 17.42 18.89 -3.98
CA LYS A 41 17.29 17.96 -5.10
C LYS A 41 18.08 18.37 -6.37
N LEU A 42 19.27 18.97 -6.26
CA LEU A 42 20.03 19.49 -7.40
C LEU A 42 20.39 18.38 -8.41
N LYS A 43 20.70 17.16 -7.94
CA LYS A 43 20.87 15.98 -8.80
C LYS A 43 19.56 15.45 -9.40
N HIS A 44 18.44 15.62 -8.72
CA HIS A 44 17.13 15.18 -9.21
C HIS A 44 16.61 16.10 -10.32
N PHE A 45 16.91 17.40 -10.30
CA PHE A 45 16.36 18.34 -11.29
C PHE A 45 16.94 18.12 -12.70
N ARG A 46 18.23 17.81 -12.83
CA ARG A 46 18.89 17.56 -14.13
C ARG A 46 18.50 16.21 -14.78
N LEU A 47 18.19 15.19 -13.97
CA LEU A 47 17.83 13.84 -14.45
C LEU A 47 16.31 13.56 -14.41
N ALA A 48 15.51 14.44 -13.78
CA ALA A 48 14.06 14.31 -13.69
C ALA A 48 13.36 14.15 -15.04
N PRO A 49 13.59 15.00 -16.06
CA PRO A 49 12.88 14.87 -17.33
C PRO A 49 13.23 13.57 -18.06
N ILE A 50 14.50 13.17 -18.02
CA ILE A 50 14.97 11.90 -18.62
C ILE A 50 14.32 10.70 -17.92
N ARG A 51 14.31 10.69 -16.59
CA ARG A 51 13.65 9.61 -15.82
C ARG A 51 12.16 9.55 -16.08
N THR A 52 11.49 10.71 -16.18
CA THR A 52 10.07 10.81 -16.52
C THR A 52 9.80 10.28 -17.94
N LEU A 53 10.66 10.59 -18.92
CA LEU A 53 10.56 10.05 -20.27
C LEU A 53 10.68 8.52 -20.28
N PHE A 54 11.71 7.96 -19.63
CA PHE A 54 11.85 6.49 -19.52
C PHE A 54 10.68 5.84 -18.79
N ALA A 55 10.16 6.49 -17.74
CA ALA A 55 8.95 6.04 -17.08
C ALA A 55 7.73 6.07 -18.01
N LEU A 56 7.55 7.09 -18.84
CA LEU A 56 6.44 7.13 -19.79
C LEU A 56 6.60 6.05 -20.87
N LEU A 57 7.78 5.93 -21.46
CA LEU A 57 8.07 4.92 -22.49
C LEU A 57 7.85 3.50 -21.98
N HIS A 58 8.32 3.17 -20.78
CA HIS A 58 8.08 1.87 -20.19
C HIS A 58 6.57 1.67 -19.88
N SER A 59 5.84 2.70 -19.46
CA SER A 59 4.39 2.58 -19.24
C SER A 59 3.64 2.31 -20.55
N ILE A 60 4.01 2.98 -21.64
CA ILE A 60 3.48 2.73 -22.98
C ILE A 60 3.83 1.31 -23.43
N ALA A 61 5.08 0.88 -23.22
CA ALA A 61 5.52 -0.46 -23.59
C ALA A 61 4.71 -1.55 -22.88
N ILE A 62 4.48 -1.44 -21.57
CA ILE A 62 3.76 -2.47 -20.80
C ILE A 62 2.25 -2.46 -21.08
N TYR A 63 1.62 -1.29 -21.18
CA TYR A 63 0.16 -1.21 -21.21
C TYR A 63 -0.45 -1.01 -22.59
N LEU A 64 0.29 -0.42 -23.53
CA LEU A 64 -0.20 -0.17 -24.89
C LEU A 64 0.42 -1.14 -25.89
N ILE A 65 1.72 -1.44 -25.80
CA ILE A 65 2.41 -2.27 -26.80
C ILE A 65 2.35 -3.77 -26.44
N ALA A 66 2.74 -4.15 -25.22
CA ALA A 66 2.84 -5.55 -24.82
C ALA A 66 1.55 -6.36 -25.00
N PRO A 67 0.33 -5.83 -24.76
CA PRO A 67 -0.90 -6.61 -24.98
C PRO A 67 -1.14 -7.07 -26.42
N PHE A 68 -0.45 -6.49 -27.42
CA PHE A 68 -0.52 -6.96 -28.80
C PHE A 68 0.33 -8.21 -29.06
N PHE A 69 1.35 -8.46 -28.22
CA PHE A 69 2.35 -9.52 -28.45
C PHE A 69 2.46 -10.50 -27.28
N TYR A 70 1.87 -10.17 -26.13
CA TYR A 70 1.95 -10.93 -24.91
C TYR A 70 0.57 -11.12 -24.29
N SER A 71 0.30 -12.34 -23.86
CA SER A 71 -0.80 -12.65 -22.94
C SER A 71 -0.27 -13.52 -21.81
N PRO A 72 -0.74 -13.30 -20.57
CA PRO A 72 -0.30 -14.08 -19.43
C PRO A 72 -0.73 -15.55 -19.60
N ASP A 73 0.24 -16.45 -19.56
CA ASP A 73 -0.02 -17.89 -19.59
C ASP A 73 -0.53 -18.38 -18.23
N LEU A 74 -1.85 -18.51 -18.14
CA LEU A 74 -2.54 -19.04 -16.96
C LEU A 74 -2.83 -20.54 -17.06
N THR A 75 -2.47 -21.20 -18.17
CA THR A 75 -2.84 -22.60 -18.44
C THR A 75 -2.28 -23.54 -17.38
N ARG A 76 -1.06 -23.27 -16.91
CA ARG A 76 -0.39 -24.02 -15.83
C ARG A 76 -1.13 -24.00 -14.49
N TYR A 77 -2.07 -23.07 -14.29
CA TYR A 77 -2.83 -22.92 -13.04
C TYR A 77 -4.28 -23.40 -13.14
N ILE A 78 -4.77 -23.77 -14.34
CA ILE A 78 -6.20 -24.08 -14.56
C ILE A 78 -6.72 -25.23 -13.69
N ASN A 79 -5.85 -26.23 -13.45
CA ASN A 79 -6.17 -27.43 -12.69
C ASN A 79 -5.84 -27.30 -11.19
N ARG A 80 -5.20 -26.20 -10.80
CA ARG A 80 -4.76 -25.89 -9.42
C ARG A 80 -5.70 -24.85 -8.83
N TRP A 81 -5.72 -24.72 -7.50
CA TRP A 81 -6.60 -23.77 -6.83
C TRP A 81 -6.02 -22.36 -6.86
N THR A 82 -6.90 -21.41 -7.20
CA THR A 82 -6.68 -19.97 -7.05
C THR A 82 -7.22 -19.51 -5.71
N VAL A 83 -6.35 -19.15 -4.77
CA VAL A 83 -6.76 -18.71 -3.43
C VAL A 83 -6.84 -17.19 -3.41
N VAL A 84 -8.00 -16.65 -3.06
CA VAL A 84 -8.27 -15.21 -3.07
C VAL A 84 -8.72 -14.75 -1.70
N THR A 85 -7.98 -13.80 -1.13
CA THR A 85 -8.41 -13.03 0.04
C THR A 85 -8.99 -11.69 -0.41
N GLY A 86 -10.08 -11.23 0.22
CA GLY A 86 -10.73 -9.98 -0.19
C GLY A 86 -11.39 -10.05 -1.57
N GLY A 87 -11.74 -11.25 -2.04
CA GLY A 87 -12.36 -11.48 -3.35
C GLY A 87 -13.86 -11.16 -3.45
N THR A 88 -14.46 -10.62 -2.38
CA THR A 88 -15.92 -10.43 -2.27
C THR A 88 -16.41 -9.04 -2.67
N ASP A 89 -15.51 -8.07 -2.80
CA ASP A 89 -15.86 -6.69 -3.17
C ASP A 89 -14.71 -5.99 -3.91
N GLY A 90 -14.99 -4.84 -4.52
CA GLY A 90 -14.00 -3.97 -5.14
C GLY A 90 -13.03 -4.67 -6.11
N ILE A 91 -11.73 -4.36 -5.96
CA ILE A 91 -10.67 -4.83 -6.86
C ILE A 91 -10.51 -6.35 -6.80
N GLY A 92 -10.52 -6.94 -5.60
CA GLY A 92 -10.34 -8.38 -5.44
C GLY A 92 -11.43 -9.18 -6.17
N LYS A 93 -12.70 -8.74 -6.08
CA LYS A 93 -13.81 -9.33 -6.84
C LYS A 93 -13.61 -9.20 -8.34
N ALA A 94 -13.30 -8.00 -8.83
CA ALA A 94 -13.09 -7.77 -10.25
C ALA A 94 -11.90 -8.57 -10.81
N TYR A 95 -10.81 -8.66 -10.05
CA TYR A 95 -9.63 -9.46 -10.42
C TYR A 95 -9.96 -10.95 -10.48
N THR A 96 -10.73 -11.46 -9.50
CA THR A 96 -11.18 -12.86 -9.48
C THR A 96 -12.04 -13.18 -10.70
N ILE A 97 -12.98 -12.31 -11.04
CA ILE A 97 -13.85 -12.46 -12.23
C ILE A 97 -13.02 -12.43 -13.52
N GLU A 98 -12.02 -11.55 -13.62
CA GLU A 98 -11.14 -11.49 -14.78
C GLU A 98 -10.29 -12.77 -14.90
N LEU A 99 -9.76 -13.32 -13.80
CA LEU A 99 -9.05 -14.60 -13.82
C LEU A 99 -9.96 -15.76 -14.28
N ALA A 100 -11.21 -15.78 -13.84
CA ALA A 100 -12.19 -16.77 -14.30
C ALA A 100 -12.49 -16.63 -15.80
N ARG A 101 -12.67 -15.38 -16.28
CA ARG A 101 -12.82 -15.07 -17.71
C ARG A 101 -11.62 -15.53 -18.53
N ARG A 102 -10.42 -15.49 -17.96
CA ARG A 102 -9.16 -15.89 -18.59
C ARG A 102 -8.86 -17.38 -18.52
N GLY A 103 -9.76 -18.18 -17.98
CA GLY A 103 -9.67 -19.64 -18.06
C GLY A 103 -9.43 -20.34 -16.73
N LEU A 104 -9.13 -19.65 -15.62
CA LEU A 104 -9.03 -20.33 -14.33
C LEU A 104 -10.39 -20.89 -13.91
N ARG A 105 -10.41 -22.09 -13.32
CA ARG A 105 -11.65 -22.82 -13.02
C ARG A 105 -11.80 -23.22 -11.55
N LYS A 106 -10.77 -23.17 -10.71
CA LYS A 106 -10.85 -23.58 -9.31
C LYS A 106 -10.50 -22.41 -8.39
N PHE A 107 -11.42 -22.01 -7.52
CA PHE A 107 -11.25 -20.86 -6.63
C PHE A 107 -11.51 -21.22 -5.17
N VAL A 108 -10.67 -20.71 -4.26
CA VAL A 108 -10.94 -20.65 -2.83
C VAL A 108 -11.10 -19.19 -2.45
N LEU A 109 -12.30 -18.79 -2.05
CA LEU A 109 -12.59 -17.43 -1.62
C LEU A 109 -12.53 -17.35 -0.10
N ILE A 110 -11.66 -16.49 0.41
CA ILE A 110 -11.47 -16.24 1.84
C ILE A 110 -11.98 -14.84 2.18
N GLY A 111 -12.87 -14.76 3.16
CA GLY A 111 -13.39 -13.48 3.63
C GLY A 111 -14.31 -13.62 4.83
N ARG A 112 -14.70 -12.48 5.42
CA ARG A 112 -15.42 -12.42 6.69
C ARG A 112 -16.95 -12.33 6.59
N ASN A 113 -17.51 -12.26 5.38
CA ASN A 113 -18.95 -12.12 5.17
C ASN A 113 -19.45 -13.28 4.31
N GLN A 114 -20.26 -14.14 4.91
CA GLN A 114 -20.74 -15.38 4.30
C GLN A 114 -21.65 -15.11 3.09
N GLU A 115 -22.54 -14.13 3.18
CA GLU A 115 -23.45 -13.79 2.08
C GLU A 115 -22.68 -13.35 0.83
N LYS A 116 -21.73 -12.41 0.98
CA LYS A 116 -20.91 -11.96 -0.15
C LYS A 116 -20.03 -13.05 -0.73
N LEU A 117 -19.56 -13.99 0.11
CA LEU A 117 -18.83 -15.17 -0.37
C LEU A 117 -19.73 -16.05 -1.24
N SER A 118 -20.97 -16.32 -0.78
CA SER A 118 -21.97 -17.08 -1.51
C SER A 118 -22.38 -16.41 -2.83
N ASP A 119 -22.51 -15.08 -2.85
CA ASP A 119 -22.85 -14.32 -4.06
C ASP A 119 -21.77 -14.46 -5.13
N VAL A 120 -20.49 -14.27 -4.76
CA VAL A 120 -19.38 -14.38 -5.70
C VAL A 120 -19.16 -15.83 -6.13
N LYS A 121 -19.35 -16.80 -5.21
CA LYS A 121 -19.35 -18.22 -5.55
C LYS A 121 -20.38 -18.54 -6.63
N THR A 122 -21.64 -18.15 -6.40
CA THR A 122 -22.74 -18.38 -7.34
C THR A 122 -22.45 -17.73 -8.69
N LEU A 123 -21.96 -16.49 -8.69
CA LEU A 123 -21.57 -15.78 -9.91
C LEU A 123 -20.52 -16.56 -10.71
N LEU A 124 -19.46 -17.03 -10.04
CA LEU A 124 -18.36 -17.75 -10.68
C LEU A 124 -18.78 -19.13 -11.22
N GLU A 125 -19.61 -19.84 -10.45
CA GLU A 125 -20.18 -21.13 -10.84
C GLU A 125 -21.09 -21.01 -12.06
N LEU A 126 -22.06 -20.09 -12.02
CA LEU A 126 -23.05 -19.94 -13.09
C LEU A 126 -22.50 -19.28 -14.36
N SER A 127 -21.65 -18.25 -14.21
CA SER A 127 -21.20 -17.47 -15.38
C SER A 127 -19.97 -18.06 -16.07
N PHE A 128 -19.16 -18.84 -15.35
CA PHE A 128 -17.86 -19.31 -15.85
C PHE A 128 -17.62 -20.81 -15.65
N GLY A 129 -18.57 -21.56 -15.06
CA GLY A 129 -18.41 -22.99 -14.80
C GLY A 129 -17.27 -23.31 -13.84
N CYS A 130 -16.97 -22.40 -12.91
CA CYS A 130 -15.88 -22.58 -11.96
C CYS A 130 -16.30 -23.47 -10.79
N ARG A 131 -15.37 -24.24 -10.22
CA ARG A 131 -15.52 -24.89 -8.93
C ARG A 131 -15.06 -23.95 -7.83
N VAL A 132 -15.93 -23.59 -6.89
CA VAL A 132 -15.61 -22.61 -5.85
C VAL A 132 -15.79 -23.19 -4.44
N LYS A 133 -14.73 -23.06 -3.63
CA LYS A 133 -14.75 -23.25 -2.18
C LYS A 133 -14.79 -21.88 -1.51
N THR A 134 -15.45 -21.79 -0.37
CA THR A 134 -15.47 -20.58 0.47
C THR A 134 -14.92 -20.94 1.84
N TYR A 135 -14.14 -20.04 2.44
CA TYR A 135 -13.62 -20.18 3.80
C TYR A 135 -13.90 -18.88 4.55
N LEU A 136 -14.73 -18.96 5.58
CA LEU A 136 -15.11 -17.82 6.40
C LEU A 136 -13.95 -17.49 7.35
N PHE A 137 -13.37 -16.29 7.23
CA PHE A 137 -12.23 -15.87 8.02
C PHE A 137 -12.16 -14.34 8.17
N ASP A 138 -12.03 -13.88 9.40
CA ASP A 138 -11.79 -12.49 9.77
C ASP A 138 -10.34 -12.28 10.24
N PHE A 139 -9.53 -11.67 9.38
CA PHE A 139 -8.14 -11.28 9.64
C PHE A 139 -7.95 -10.39 10.88
N ALA A 140 -9.03 -9.77 11.38
CA ALA A 140 -8.99 -8.99 12.61
C ALA A 140 -9.09 -9.83 13.89
N LYS A 141 -9.65 -11.05 13.82
CA LYS A 141 -10.13 -11.80 15.00
C LYS A 141 -9.67 -13.25 15.03
N ASP A 142 -9.69 -13.92 13.90
CA ASP A 142 -9.52 -15.36 13.83
C ASP A 142 -8.06 -15.78 13.90
N ASP A 143 -7.84 -17.05 14.25
CA ASP A 143 -6.53 -17.67 14.37
C ASP A 143 -6.07 -18.26 13.04
N PHE A 144 -4.83 -17.97 12.67
CA PHE A 144 -4.22 -18.37 11.42
C PHE A 144 -3.85 -19.86 11.37
N GLU A 145 -3.77 -20.56 12.50
CA GLU A 145 -3.39 -21.99 12.53
C GLU A 145 -4.39 -22.89 11.78
N GLN A 146 -5.69 -22.68 11.97
CA GLN A 146 -6.71 -23.43 11.25
C GLN A 146 -6.69 -23.14 9.74
N LEU A 147 -6.40 -21.88 9.37
CA LEU A 147 -6.24 -21.50 7.97
C LEU A 147 -5.00 -22.15 7.37
N ARG A 148 -3.90 -22.24 8.13
CA ARG A 148 -2.66 -22.90 7.73
C ARG A 148 -2.88 -24.37 7.43
N GLU A 149 -3.55 -25.09 8.33
CA GLU A 149 -3.90 -26.49 8.12
C GLU A 149 -4.79 -26.67 6.89
N TYR A 150 -5.83 -25.84 6.75
CA TYR A 150 -6.72 -25.89 5.59
C TYR A 150 -5.97 -25.70 4.26
N ILE A 151 -5.12 -24.67 4.16
CA ILE A 151 -4.34 -24.35 2.95
C ILE A 151 -3.29 -25.42 2.64
N SER A 152 -2.70 -26.05 3.66
CA SER A 152 -1.68 -27.10 3.46
C SER A 152 -2.19 -28.33 2.67
N ASN A 153 -3.50 -28.53 2.67
CA ASN A 153 -4.20 -29.61 1.97
C ASN A 153 -4.71 -29.21 0.58
N ILE A 154 -4.35 -28.02 0.09
CA ILE A 154 -4.78 -27.47 -1.18
C ILE A 154 -3.59 -27.36 -2.12
N ASP A 155 -3.75 -27.89 -3.33
CA ASP A 155 -2.83 -27.64 -4.44
C ASP A 155 -3.02 -26.19 -4.95
N VAL A 156 -2.31 -25.25 -4.31
CA VAL A 156 -2.40 -23.81 -4.61
C VAL A 156 -1.45 -23.45 -5.74
N GLY A 157 -1.98 -23.01 -6.88
CA GLY A 157 -1.18 -22.54 -8.03
C GLY A 157 -1.15 -21.02 -8.21
N PHE A 158 -2.19 -20.33 -7.73
CA PHE A 158 -2.34 -18.89 -7.89
C PHE A 158 -2.89 -18.27 -6.60
N VAL A 159 -2.37 -17.13 -6.18
CA VAL A 159 -2.84 -16.40 -5.00
C VAL A 159 -3.13 -14.95 -5.35
N VAL A 160 -4.27 -14.45 -4.89
CA VAL A 160 -4.60 -13.01 -4.90
C VAL A 160 -4.78 -12.56 -3.45
N ASN A 161 -3.77 -11.85 -2.94
CA ASN A 161 -3.81 -11.23 -1.63
C ASN A 161 -4.35 -9.79 -1.74
N SER A 162 -5.68 -9.65 -1.66
CA SER A 162 -6.38 -8.37 -1.76
C SER A 162 -7.07 -7.97 -0.44
N VAL A 163 -6.74 -8.61 0.67
CA VAL A 163 -7.30 -8.22 1.97
C VAL A 163 -6.86 -6.82 2.37
N GLY A 164 -7.80 -6.04 2.90
CA GLY A 164 -7.49 -4.78 3.52
C GLY A 164 -8.72 -3.96 3.89
N VAL A 165 -8.50 -3.02 4.81
CA VAL A 165 -9.46 -2.03 5.28
C VAL A 165 -8.89 -0.63 5.08
N GLY A 166 -9.77 0.32 4.75
CA GLY A 166 -9.44 1.73 4.72
C GLY A 166 -9.67 2.39 6.08
N ARG A 167 -9.34 3.68 6.17
CA ARG A 167 -9.73 4.52 7.31
C ARG A 167 -11.10 5.11 7.04
N GLU A 168 -12.02 5.01 8.00
CA GLU A 168 -13.36 5.60 7.86
C GLU A 168 -13.31 7.12 7.83
N ASN A 169 -12.52 7.70 8.74
CA ASN A 169 -12.28 9.14 8.85
C ASN A 169 -10.80 9.48 8.69
N LEU A 170 -10.52 10.63 8.09
CA LEU A 170 -9.17 11.19 8.04
C LEU A 170 -8.86 11.86 9.39
N GLU A 171 -7.96 11.27 10.17
CA GLU A 171 -7.56 11.75 11.49
C GLU A 171 -6.04 11.55 11.65
N ARG A 172 -5.43 12.25 12.62
CA ARG A 172 -3.99 12.09 12.85
C ARG A 172 -3.74 10.71 13.45
N TYR A 173 -2.54 10.18 13.19
CA TYR A 173 -2.09 8.97 13.85
C TYR A 173 -2.09 9.17 15.36
N GLY A 174 -2.65 8.21 16.09
CA GLY A 174 -2.78 8.27 17.55
C GLY A 174 -4.06 8.96 18.05
N ASP A 175 -4.80 9.70 17.22
CA ASP A 175 -6.12 10.23 17.62
C ASP A 175 -7.15 9.10 17.76
N ASN A 176 -6.98 8.00 17.02
CA ASN A 176 -7.78 6.77 17.15
C ASN A 176 -6.87 5.52 17.12
N PRO A 177 -6.24 5.16 18.25
CA PRO A 177 -5.28 4.06 18.32
C PRO A 177 -5.89 2.69 17.98
N ALA A 178 -7.19 2.50 18.25
CA ALA A 178 -7.89 1.25 17.93
C ALA A 178 -8.01 1.06 16.41
N ALA A 179 -8.42 2.10 15.67
CA ALA A 179 -8.49 2.06 14.21
C ALA A 179 -7.09 1.93 13.58
N ASP A 180 -6.10 2.64 14.11
CA ASP A 180 -4.71 2.55 13.63
C ASP A 180 -4.15 1.14 13.81
N ARG A 181 -4.37 0.52 14.99
CA ARG A 181 -3.98 -0.87 15.27
C ARG A 181 -4.71 -1.84 14.35
N GLN A 182 -6.01 -1.65 14.13
CA GLN A 182 -6.80 -2.52 13.26
C GLN A 182 -6.29 -2.49 11.81
N ILE A 183 -5.99 -1.31 11.27
CA ILE A 183 -5.42 -1.16 9.92
C ILE A 183 -4.07 -1.86 9.81
N LEU A 184 -3.17 -1.62 10.77
CA LEU A 184 -1.85 -2.27 10.77
C LEU A 184 -1.96 -3.79 10.93
N LYS A 185 -2.88 -4.26 11.79
CA LYS A 185 -3.15 -5.68 12.00
C LYS A 185 -3.65 -6.35 10.73
N ILE A 186 -4.66 -5.80 10.06
CA ILE A 186 -5.28 -6.46 8.89
C ILE A 186 -4.42 -6.28 7.64
N ASN A 187 -4.06 -5.05 7.30
CA ASN A 187 -3.42 -4.73 6.02
C ASN A 187 -1.92 -5.05 6.01
N GLY A 188 -1.29 -5.06 7.18
CA GLY A 188 0.13 -5.36 7.35
C GLY A 188 0.32 -6.79 7.82
N LEU A 189 0.12 -7.03 9.13
CA LEU A 189 0.43 -8.32 9.76
C LEU A 189 -0.38 -9.48 9.18
N GLY A 190 -1.70 -9.36 9.12
CA GLY A 190 -2.58 -10.43 8.64
C GLY A 190 -2.39 -10.73 7.16
N ALA A 191 -2.20 -9.69 6.33
CA ALA A 191 -1.87 -9.88 4.92
C ALA A 191 -0.50 -10.57 4.73
N ALA A 192 0.51 -10.24 5.54
CA ALA A 192 1.82 -10.88 5.53
C ALA A 192 1.76 -12.32 6.05
N GLU A 193 1.03 -12.56 7.14
CA GLU A 193 0.84 -13.88 7.73
C GLU A 193 0.19 -14.85 6.73
N PHE A 194 -0.81 -14.37 6.00
CA PHE A 194 -1.42 -15.15 4.92
C PHE A 194 -0.42 -15.52 3.80
N LEU A 195 0.52 -14.63 3.45
CA LEU A 195 1.60 -14.99 2.53
C LEU A 195 2.47 -16.12 3.10
N SER A 196 2.83 -16.04 4.39
CA SER A 196 3.61 -17.09 5.07
C SER A 196 2.91 -18.45 5.06
N ILE A 197 1.57 -18.47 5.05
CA ILE A 197 0.77 -19.69 5.02
C ILE A 197 0.75 -20.33 3.63
N VAL A 198 0.58 -19.53 2.58
CA VAL A 198 0.46 -20.06 1.21
C VAL A 198 1.81 -20.47 0.62
N LEU A 199 2.91 -19.83 1.03
CA LEU A 199 4.24 -20.06 0.44
C LEU A 199 4.69 -21.53 0.53
N PRO A 200 4.67 -22.21 1.69
CA PRO A 200 5.04 -23.63 1.77
C PRO A 200 4.13 -24.55 0.95
N ALA A 201 2.82 -24.27 0.92
CA ALA A 201 1.86 -25.05 0.15
C ALA A 201 2.10 -24.92 -1.36
N MET A 202 2.41 -23.70 -1.83
CA MET A 202 2.75 -23.43 -3.22
C MET A 202 4.08 -24.08 -3.62
N GLU A 203 5.10 -23.99 -2.78
CA GLU A 203 6.41 -24.60 -3.05
C GLU A 203 6.31 -26.13 -3.14
N LYS A 204 5.60 -26.77 -2.20
CA LYS A 204 5.30 -28.21 -2.24
C LYS A 204 4.58 -28.62 -3.51
N ALA A 205 3.71 -27.75 -4.04
CA ALA A 205 2.95 -27.99 -5.25
C ALA A 205 3.70 -27.58 -6.54
N GLY A 206 5.01 -27.28 -6.47
CA GLY A 206 5.86 -27.01 -7.63
C GLY A 206 5.90 -25.54 -8.05
N GLY A 207 5.50 -24.61 -7.17
CA GLY A 207 5.54 -23.17 -7.40
C GLY A 207 4.22 -22.55 -7.83
N GLY A 208 4.24 -21.27 -8.21
CA GLY A 208 3.03 -20.57 -8.65
C GLY A 208 3.17 -19.06 -8.82
N GLN A 209 2.02 -18.37 -8.92
CA GLN A 209 1.96 -16.92 -9.02
C GLN A 209 1.22 -16.32 -7.81
N ILE A 210 1.84 -15.35 -7.16
CA ILE A 210 1.19 -14.52 -6.13
C ILE A 210 0.99 -13.12 -6.69
N VAL A 211 -0.20 -12.56 -6.49
CA VAL A 211 -0.51 -11.15 -6.75
C VAL A 211 -0.96 -10.51 -5.45
N VAL A 212 -0.30 -9.42 -5.05
CA VAL A 212 -0.57 -8.72 -3.80
C VAL A 212 -1.04 -7.29 -4.07
N LEU A 213 -2.14 -6.88 -3.46
CA LEU A 213 -2.61 -5.50 -3.54
C LEU A 213 -2.02 -4.64 -2.43
N SER A 214 -1.01 -3.86 -2.79
CA SER A 214 -0.49 -2.75 -2.00
C SER A 214 -1.29 -1.46 -2.30
N SER A 215 -0.64 -0.31 -2.35
CA SER A 215 -1.22 0.99 -2.70
C SER A 215 -0.13 1.96 -3.10
N SER A 216 -0.52 2.95 -3.89
CA SER A 216 0.26 4.16 -4.14
C SER A 216 0.76 4.85 -2.87
N GLN A 217 -0.04 4.79 -1.81
CA GLN A 217 0.27 5.43 -0.53
C GLN A 217 1.40 4.73 0.24
N GLY A 218 1.77 3.51 -0.15
CA GLY A 218 2.91 2.79 0.44
C GLY A 218 4.26 3.42 0.10
N TYR A 219 4.36 4.20 -0.97
CA TYR A 219 5.60 4.91 -1.35
C TYR A 219 5.45 6.44 -1.29
N ARG A 220 4.22 6.96 -1.21
CA ARG A 220 3.89 8.37 -1.03
C ARG A 220 2.94 8.50 0.17
N PRO A 221 3.45 8.64 1.39
CA PRO A 221 2.58 8.76 2.56
C PRO A 221 1.75 10.05 2.45
N ILE A 222 0.48 9.94 2.81
CA ILE A 222 -0.46 11.07 2.85
C ILE A 222 -0.76 11.39 4.32
N PRO A 223 -0.73 12.67 4.73
CA PRO A 223 -1.18 13.06 6.07
C PRO A 223 -2.57 12.50 6.40
N LEU A 224 -2.80 12.16 7.66
CA LEU A 224 -4.05 11.56 8.15
C LEU A 224 -4.34 10.11 7.69
N LEU A 225 -3.43 9.50 6.93
CA LEU A 225 -3.49 8.09 6.49
C LEU A 225 -2.20 7.32 6.85
N ALA A 226 -1.57 7.69 7.97
CA ALA A 226 -0.26 7.14 8.34
C ALA A 226 -0.27 5.61 8.52
N ALA A 227 -1.21 5.07 9.31
CA ALA A 227 -1.33 3.62 9.53
C ALA A 227 -1.58 2.85 8.23
N TYR A 228 -2.44 3.40 7.36
CA TYR A 228 -2.71 2.81 6.05
C TYR A 228 -1.47 2.82 5.15
N SER A 229 -0.83 3.98 5.01
CA SER A 229 0.40 4.15 4.22
C SER A 229 1.50 3.20 4.69
N ALA A 230 1.73 3.12 6.01
CA ALA A 230 2.70 2.22 6.61
C ALA A 230 2.38 0.75 6.30
N SER A 231 1.13 0.31 6.47
CA SER A 231 0.73 -1.07 6.16
C SER A 231 0.97 -1.45 4.70
N LYS A 232 0.72 -0.53 3.76
CA LYS A 232 0.93 -0.78 2.33
C LYS A 232 2.41 -0.72 1.95
N ALA A 233 3.22 0.07 2.63
CA ALA A 233 4.67 0.09 2.49
C ALA A 233 5.29 -1.27 2.87
N VAL A 234 4.87 -1.85 4.00
CA VAL A 234 5.29 -3.20 4.43
C VAL A 234 5.02 -4.22 3.34
N MET A 235 3.80 -4.26 2.79
CA MET A 235 3.46 -5.23 1.74
C MET A 235 4.29 -5.06 0.47
N SER A 236 4.52 -3.81 0.04
CA SER A 236 5.36 -3.53 -1.13
C SER A 236 6.79 -4.05 -0.96
N PHE A 237 7.36 -3.88 0.24
CA PHE A 237 8.73 -4.32 0.52
C PHE A 237 8.81 -5.84 0.67
N LEU A 238 7.84 -6.44 1.36
CA LEU A 238 7.76 -7.88 1.55
C LEU A 238 7.63 -8.64 0.23
N CYS A 239 6.82 -8.14 -0.72
CA CYS A 239 6.72 -8.75 -2.06
C CYS A 239 8.08 -8.79 -2.77
N GLU A 240 8.88 -7.73 -2.64
CA GLU A 240 10.21 -7.65 -3.26
C GLU A 240 11.20 -8.65 -2.66
N ALA A 241 11.07 -8.95 -1.37
CA ALA A 241 11.89 -9.95 -0.70
C ALA A 241 11.48 -11.37 -1.14
N ILE A 242 10.19 -11.69 -1.03
CA ILE A 242 9.66 -13.02 -1.38
C ILE A 242 9.95 -13.38 -2.85
N ASP A 243 9.78 -12.45 -3.79
CA ASP A 243 10.07 -12.68 -5.22
C ASP A 243 11.54 -13.07 -5.49
N ARG A 244 12.46 -12.69 -4.60
CA ARG A 244 13.89 -13.03 -4.70
C ARG A 244 14.26 -14.30 -3.92
N GLU A 245 13.49 -14.63 -2.90
CA GLU A 245 13.71 -15.81 -2.05
C GLU A 245 13.24 -17.10 -2.73
N TYR A 246 12.12 -17.05 -3.46
CA TYR A 246 11.49 -18.23 -4.04
C TYR A 246 11.71 -18.35 -5.56
N LYS A 247 12.40 -19.39 -6.00
CA LYS A 247 12.72 -19.60 -7.43
C LYS A 247 11.54 -20.08 -8.27
N THR A 248 10.61 -20.81 -7.65
CA THR A 248 9.45 -21.42 -8.32
C THR A 248 8.17 -20.59 -8.16
N ILE A 249 8.21 -19.54 -7.33
CA ILE A 249 7.06 -18.67 -7.05
C ILE A 249 7.37 -17.27 -7.53
N SER A 250 6.58 -16.74 -8.45
CA SER A 250 6.67 -15.35 -8.87
C SER A 250 5.70 -14.50 -8.05
N VAL A 251 6.14 -13.34 -7.58
CA VAL A 251 5.33 -12.41 -6.80
C VAL A 251 5.19 -11.08 -7.52
N GLN A 252 3.94 -10.69 -7.77
CA GLN A 252 3.60 -9.39 -8.34
C GLN A 252 2.93 -8.50 -7.30
N CYS A 253 3.50 -7.31 -7.08
CA CYS A 253 2.93 -6.27 -6.25
C CYS A 253 2.20 -5.22 -7.10
N LEU A 254 0.91 -5.06 -6.86
CA LEU A 254 0.08 -4.01 -7.45
C LEU A 254 -0.03 -2.81 -6.50
N THR A 255 0.27 -1.62 -7.01
CA THR A 255 0.29 -0.35 -6.24
C THR A 255 -0.69 0.67 -6.81
N PRO A 256 -2.01 0.38 -6.79
CA PRO A 256 -3.02 1.23 -7.42
C PRO A 256 -3.09 2.64 -6.79
N ALA A 257 -3.52 3.59 -7.61
CA ALA A 257 -3.98 4.91 -7.15
C ALA A 257 -5.47 4.84 -6.75
N LEU A 258 -6.23 5.92 -6.94
CA LEU A 258 -7.63 5.97 -6.56
C LEU A 258 -8.50 5.09 -7.50
N ILE A 259 -9.16 4.08 -6.92
CA ILE A 259 -10.11 3.22 -7.63
C ILE A 259 -11.48 3.41 -7.00
N ALA A 260 -12.51 3.51 -7.85
CA ALA A 260 -13.91 3.54 -7.41
C ALA A 260 -14.29 2.21 -6.73
N THR A 261 -14.09 2.15 -5.42
CA THR A 261 -14.54 1.05 -4.56
C THR A 261 -15.24 1.62 -3.34
N LYS A 262 -15.97 0.79 -2.59
CA LYS A 262 -16.59 1.19 -1.32
C LYS A 262 -15.58 1.80 -0.33
N MET A 263 -14.30 1.47 -0.44
CA MET A 263 -13.22 2.03 0.38
C MET A 263 -12.95 3.52 0.10
N VAL A 264 -13.40 4.06 -1.05
CA VAL A 264 -13.08 5.43 -1.50
C VAL A 264 -14.35 6.27 -1.78
N TYR A 265 -15.55 5.79 -1.43
CA TYR A 265 -16.84 6.51 -1.55
C TYR A 265 -17.24 7.06 -2.96
N TYR A 266 -16.49 6.77 -4.03
CA TYR A 266 -16.83 7.18 -5.40
C TYR A 266 -17.55 6.06 -6.18
N THR A 267 -18.66 6.40 -6.86
CA THR A 267 -19.54 5.45 -7.57
C THR A 267 -19.46 5.50 -9.10
N LYS A 268 -18.70 6.45 -9.69
CA LYS A 268 -18.52 6.55 -11.16
C LYS A 268 -17.05 6.73 -11.53
N GLY A 269 -16.63 6.07 -12.62
CA GLY A 269 -15.33 6.29 -13.24
C GLY A 269 -15.22 7.70 -13.82
N GLY A 270 -14.00 8.22 -13.89
CA GLY A 270 -13.68 9.54 -14.43
C GLY A 270 -12.25 9.57 -14.98
N LEU A 271 -11.78 10.73 -15.46
CA LEU A 271 -10.46 10.86 -16.09
C LEU A 271 -9.29 10.37 -15.20
N PHE A 272 -9.47 10.41 -13.87
CA PHE A 272 -8.47 9.99 -12.87
C PHE A 272 -8.95 8.83 -11.98
N VAL A 273 -10.13 8.25 -12.25
CA VAL A 273 -10.74 7.19 -11.42
C VAL A 273 -11.11 6.02 -12.33
N VAL A 274 -10.39 4.92 -12.17
CA VAL A 274 -10.60 3.69 -12.95
C VAL A 274 -11.60 2.78 -12.23
N THR A 275 -12.48 2.10 -12.97
CA THR A 275 -13.37 1.10 -12.37
C THR A 275 -12.61 -0.17 -11.98
N PRO A 276 -13.07 -0.95 -11.00
CA PRO A 276 -12.42 -2.20 -10.63
C PRO A 276 -12.25 -3.18 -11.79
N GLU A 277 -13.20 -3.23 -12.72
CA GLU A 277 -13.19 -4.15 -13.87
C GLU A 277 -12.14 -3.75 -14.91
N GLN A 278 -12.08 -2.45 -15.25
CA GLN A 278 -11.05 -1.94 -16.16
C GLN A 278 -9.66 -2.09 -15.55
N PHE A 279 -9.54 -1.85 -14.25
CA PHE A 279 -8.30 -2.09 -13.51
C PHE A 279 -7.89 -3.55 -13.58
N ALA A 280 -8.79 -4.48 -13.23
CA ALA A 280 -8.53 -5.91 -13.23
C ALA A 280 -8.08 -6.42 -14.61
N LYS A 281 -8.77 -6.00 -15.68
CA LYS A 281 -8.43 -6.38 -17.06
C LYS A 281 -7.00 -5.98 -17.43
N GLN A 282 -6.60 -4.74 -17.11
CA GLN A 282 -5.23 -4.27 -17.38
C GLN A 282 -4.21 -4.93 -16.45
N ALA A 283 -4.53 -5.08 -15.17
CA ALA A 283 -3.61 -5.62 -14.17
C ALA A 283 -3.28 -7.09 -14.47
N VAL A 284 -4.28 -7.90 -14.86
CA VAL A 284 -4.06 -9.30 -15.27
C VAL A 284 -3.13 -9.39 -16.49
N ASN A 285 -3.22 -8.48 -17.47
CA ASN A 285 -2.31 -8.45 -18.62
C ASN A 285 -0.84 -8.24 -18.23
N THR A 286 -0.56 -7.68 -17.04
CA THR A 286 0.81 -7.41 -16.59
C THR A 286 1.48 -8.60 -15.89
N ILE A 287 0.74 -9.66 -15.56
CA ILE A 287 1.29 -10.87 -14.92
C ILE A 287 2.43 -11.41 -15.78
N GLY A 288 3.59 -11.66 -15.18
CA GLY A 288 4.78 -12.18 -15.86
C GLY A 288 5.62 -11.13 -16.61
N LEU A 289 5.11 -9.90 -16.80
CA LEU A 289 5.89 -8.81 -17.41
C LEU A 289 6.70 -8.00 -16.38
N THR A 290 6.16 -7.86 -15.17
CA THR A 290 6.78 -7.08 -14.10
C THR A 290 6.36 -7.58 -12.73
N SER A 291 7.29 -7.61 -11.78
CA SER A 291 7.00 -7.91 -10.37
C SER A 291 6.39 -6.73 -9.62
N LYS A 292 6.45 -5.50 -10.16
CA LYS A 292 5.83 -4.33 -9.52
C LYS A 292 5.23 -3.38 -10.54
N THR A 293 3.96 -3.04 -10.33
CA THR A 293 3.25 -2.08 -11.18
C THR A 293 2.08 -1.44 -10.45
N SER A 294 1.55 -0.34 -10.98
CA SER A 294 0.32 0.28 -10.47
C SER A 294 -0.96 -0.45 -10.89
N GLY A 295 -0.88 -1.36 -11.87
CA GLY A 295 -1.95 -2.23 -12.35
C GLY A 295 -2.78 -1.70 -13.52
N CYS A 296 -2.69 -0.41 -13.85
CA CYS A 296 -3.29 0.13 -15.07
C CYS A 296 -2.51 1.34 -15.59
N PHE A 297 -2.63 1.62 -16.89
CA PHE A 297 -1.89 2.70 -17.55
C PHE A 297 -2.12 4.05 -16.88
N ASN A 298 -3.37 4.34 -16.52
CA ASN A 298 -3.76 5.59 -15.89
C ASN A 298 -3.04 5.78 -14.56
N HIS A 299 -3.04 4.77 -13.69
CA HIS A 299 -2.31 4.85 -12.43
C HIS A 299 -0.80 4.89 -12.66
N GLU A 300 -0.26 4.22 -13.67
CA GLU A 300 1.19 4.20 -13.89
C GLU A 300 1.70 5.61 -14.19
N ILE A 301 0.93 6.40 -14.94
CA ILE A 301 1.20 7.82 -15.17
C ILE A 301 1.15 8.62 -13.85
N GLN A 302 0.09 8.44 -13.04
CA GLN A 302 -0.06 9.15 -11.76
C GLN A 302 1.04 8.82 -10.73
N VAL A 303 1.40 7.53 -10.66
CA VAL A 303 2.27 6.93 -9.65
C VAL A 303 3.74 7.12 -9.99
N ARG A 304 4.14 6.86 -11.24
CA ARG A 304 5.55 6.77 -11.59
C ARG A 304 6.17 8.13 -11.89
N ASP A 305 5.37 9.10 -12.33
CA ASP A 305 5.88 10.45 -12.47
C ASP A 305 5.98 11.14 -11.10
N ARG A 306 7.17 11.05 -10.51
CA ARG A 306 7.54 11.77 -9.28
C ARG A 306 7.88 13.25 -9.57
N SER A 307 7.98 13.62 -10.84
CA SER A 307 8.43 14.92 -11.34
C SER A 307 7.26 15.78 -11.79
N PHE A 308 6.06 15.20 -11.99
CA PHE A 308 4.84 15.98 -12.21
C PHE A 308 4.61 16.88 -10.98
N ILE A 309 5.04 18.13 -11.13
CA ILE A 309 4.75 19.25 -10.24
C ILE A 309 3.28 19.24 -9.84
N PHE A 310 2.40 18.80 -10.74
CA PHE A 310 0.96 18.67 -10.51
C PHE A 310 0.58 17.78 -9.32
N PHE A 311 1.25 16.64 -9.07
CA PHE A 311 0.91 15.81 -7.90
C PHE A 311 1.47 16.39 -6.60
N TYR A 312 2.63 17.05 -6.64
CA TYR A 312 3.16 17.78 -5.48
C TYR A 312 2.29 19.00 -5.16
N LEU A 313 1.91 19.78 -6.16
CA LEU A 313 1.00 20.91 -6.04
C LEU A 313 -0.39 20.44 -5.58
N PHE A 314 -0.89 19.33 -6.13
CA PHE A 314 -2.12 18.69 -5.66
C PHE A 314 -2.00 18.22 -4.21
N MET A 315 -0.91 17.55 -3.82
CA MET A 315 -0.68 17.13 -2.44
C MET A 315 -0.64 18.33 -1.50
N TYR A 316 0.14 19.36 -1.80
CA TYR A 316 0.25 20.53 -0.92
C TYR A 316 -1.03 21.37 -0.94
N CYS A 317 -1.61 21.69 -2.10
CA CYS A 317 -2.82 22.49 -2.17
C CYS A 317 -4.06 21.74 -1.66
N MET A 318 -4.28 20.47 -2.06
CA MET A 318 -5.42 19.70 -1.57
C MET A 318 -5.25 19.27 -0.13
N CYS A 319 -4.07 18.84 0.34
CA CYS A 319 -3.91 18.58 1.77
C CYS A 319 -4.08 19.87 2.58
N SER A 320 -3.61 21.03 2.12
CA SER A 320 -3.84 22.29 2.83
C SER A 320 -5.32 22.69 2.85
N ILE A 321 -6.01 22.68 1.70
CA ILE A 321 -7.44 23.01 1.61
C ILE A 321 -8.27 22.01 2.42
N TYR A 322 -7.92 20.73 2.38
CA TYR A 322 -8.64 19.66 3.08
C TYR A 322 -8.35 19.65 4.58
N VAL A 323 -7.11 19.91 5.01
CA VAL A 323 -6.78 20.13 6.43
C VAL A 323 -7.56 21.34 6.95
N LEU A 324 -7.66 22.42 6.17
CA LEU A 324 -8.49 23.57 6.54
C LEU A 324 -9.97 23.19 6.64
N TYR A 325 -10.50 22.37 5.72
CA TYR A 325 -11.87 21.85 5.80
C TYR A 325 -12.11 20.96 7.03
N VAL A 326 -11.18 20.06 7.36
CA VAL A 326 -11.26 19.20 8.56
C VAL A 326 -11.14 20.03 9.84
N LEU A 327 -10.27 21.04 9.87
CA LEU A 327 -10.17 21.97 11.00
C LEU A 327 -11.47 22.75 11.17
N GLN A 328 -12.05 23.26 10.07
CA GLN A 328 -13.33 23.98 10.08
C GLN A 328 -14.48 23.10 10.56
N THR A 329 -14.59 21.86 10.08
CA THR A 329 -15.64 20.91 10.51
C THR A 329 -15.45 20.44 11.96
N SER A 330 -14.21 20.25 12.42
CA SER A 330 -13.90 19.94 13.83
C SER A 330 -14.26 21.13 14.75
N THR A 331 -13.95 22.37 14.36
CA THR A 331 -14.38 23.57 15.12
C THR A 331 -15.89 23.74 15.14
N ARG A 332 -16.57 23.46 14.02
CA ARG A 332 -18.04 23.55 13.90
C ARG A 332 -18.74 22.49 14.76
N ASN A 333 -18.20 21.28 14.84
CA ASN A 333 -18.71 20.23 15.71
C ASN A 333 -18.47 20.52 17.20
N ARG A 334 -17.34 21.14 17.59
CA ARG A 334 -17.11 21.62 18.96
C ARG A 334 -18.04 22.77 19.35
N HIS A 335 -18.33 23.71 18.44
CA HIS A 335 -19.28 24.80 18.70
C HIS A 335 -20.75 24.33 18.68
N GLY A 336 -21.08 23.30 17.88
CA GLY A 336 -22.40 22.66 17.88
C GLY A 336 -22.69 21.87 19.16
N THR A 337 -21.69 21.14 19.69
CA THR A 337 -21.80 20.45 20.99
C THR A 337 -21.80 21.41 22.19
N CYS A 338 -21.09 22.53 22.10
CA CYS A 338 -21.12 23.56 23.15
C CYS A 338 -22.47 24.33 23.17
N ARG A 339 -23.08 24.61 22.00
CA ARG A 339 -24.42 25.20 21.94
C ARG A 339 -25.54 24.25 22.40
N SER A 340 -25.41 22.94 22.18
CA SER A 340 -26.41 21.97 22.64
C SER A 340 -26.32 21.66 24.14
N THR A 341 -25.13 21.77 24.74
CA THR A 341 -24.96 21.67 26.21
C THR A 341 -25.40 22.92 26.95
N VAL A 342 -25.27 24.12 26.37
CA VAL A 342 -25.80 25.36 26.95
C VAL A 342 -27.33 25.44 26.88
N LYS A 343 -27.96 24.92 25.82
CA LYS A 343 -29.44 24.87 25.74
C LYS A 343 -30.12 23.85 26.65
N LYS A 344 -29.39 22.84 27.18
CA LYS A 344 -29.94 21.83 28.10
C LYS A 344 -29.82 22.20 29.59
N LYS A 345 -29.27 23.37 29.94
CA LYS A 345 -29.17 23.85 31.33
C LYS A 345 -30.21 24.92 31.71
N HIS A 346 -31.18 25.22 30.83
CA HIS A 346 -32.23 26.22 31.07
C HIS A 346 -33.66 25.73 30.80
N HIS A 347 -33.91 24.42 30.91
CA HIS A 347 -35.26 23.89 31.02
C HIS A 347 -35.37 22.88 32.14
#